data_AF-A0A699Z2Q3-F1
#
_entry.id   AF-A0A699Z2Q3-F1
#
_cell.length_a   1.000
_cell.length_b   1.000
_cell.length_c   1.000
_cell.angle_alpha   90.00
_cell.angle_beta   90.00
_cell.angle_gamma   90.00
#
_symmetry.space_group_name_H-M   'P 1'
#
loop_
_entity.id
_entity.type
_entity.pdbx_description
1 polymer ?
#
loop_
_entity_poly.entity_id
_entity_poly.type
_entity_poly.pdbx_seq_one_letter_code
_entity_poly.pdbx_strand_id
1 'polypeptide(L)'
;ASLPAKQIADMVKHTPDVPTLQTIWNDRVPTWWSWVPQGAEGLGMYMSPQGHVTASYPHTSRNQQVLGLDTLTGQFREETLVQISRADVITAGPFPILGQCVVTTSIPIFFTNTSVDETWGFPRQATNCSICYNQTTRTKWWGYISIALDVDALLTAPSGLFLLNQLSDSKLHYRLATRPLG
;
A
#
# COMPACT_ATOMS: atom_id res chain seq x y z
N ALA A 1 1.39 -1.56 -12.42
CA ALA A 1 0.25 -1.06 -11.61
C ALA A 1 0.42 0.33 -10.97
N SER A 2 1.54 1.04 -11.17
CA SER A 2 1.77 2.35 -10.51
C SER A 2 0.86 3.49 -11.00
N LEU A 3 0.46 3.50 -12.28
CA LEU A 3 -0.44 4.51 -12.84
C LEU A 3 -1.85 4.46 -12.21
N PRO A 4 -2.54 3.29 -12.17
CA PRO A 4 -3.82 3.18 -11.47
C PRO A 4 -3.76 3.63 -10.01
N ALA A 5 -2.69 3.28 -9.29
CA ALA A 5 -2.51 3.67 -7.89
C ALA A 5 -2.41 5.19 -7.73
N LYS A 6 -1.69 5.88 -8.63
CA LYS A 6 -1.62 7.34 -8.64
C LYS A 6 -2.97 7.98 -8.99
N GLN A 7 -3.71 7.42 -9.94
CA GLN A 7 -5.02 7.93 -10.36
C GLN A 7 -6.02 7.89 -9.21
N ILE A 8 -6.16 6.75 -8.53
CA ILE A 8 -7.07 6.67 -7.39
C ILE A 8 -6.58 7.52 -6.21
N ALA A 9 -5.26 7.58 -5.93
CA ALA A 9 -4.72 8.45 -4.88
C ALA A 9 -5.00 9.94 -5.14
N ASP A 10 -4.93 10.37 -6.40
CA ASP A 10 -5.32 11.72 -6.80
C ASP A 10 -6.83 11.96 -6.64
N MET A 11 -7.66 10.96 -6.96
CA MET A 11 -9.11 11.06 -6.72
C MET A 11 -9.46 11.17 -5.25
N VAL A 12 -8.78 10.43 -4.35
CA VAL A 12 -8.98 10.58 -2.90
C VAL A 12 -8.75 12.03 -2.48
N LYS A 13 -7.70 12.70 -2.98
CA LYS A 13 -7.40 14.10 -2.66
C LYS A 13 -8.52 15.07 -3.03
N HIS A 14 -9.35 14.74 -4.01
CA HIS A 14 -10.48 15.56 -4.46
C HIS A 14 -11.83 15.08 -3.92
N THR A 15 -11.95 13.82 -3.54
CA THR A 15 -13.16 13.19 -3.05
C THR A 15 -12.79 12.22 -1.94
N PRO A 16 -12.56 12.69 -0.70
CA PRO A 16 -12.06 11.85 0.37
C PRO A 16 -13.13 10.93 0.99
N ASP A 17 -14.41 11.17 0.70
CA ASP A 17 -15.54 10.39 1.19
C ASP A 17 -15.43 8.92 0.77
N VAL A 18 -15.28 8.04 1.76
CA VAL A 18 -15.01 6.61 1.55
C VAL A 18 -16.15 5.89 0.82
N PRO A 19 -17.44 6.07 1.16
CA PRO A 19 -18.55 5.48 0.39
C PRO A 19 -18.53 5.89 -1.09
N THR A 20 -18.27 7.16 -1.39
CA THR A 20 -18.14 7.64 -2.77
C THR A 20 -16.94 7.01 -3.46
N LEU A 21 -15.79 6.93 -2.79
CA LEU A 21 -14.58 6.29 -3.32
C LEU A 21 -14.77 4.79 -3.55
N GLN A 22 -15.56 4.09 -2.74
CA GLN A 22 -15.88 2.68 -2.98
C GLN A 22 -16.67 2.51 -4.29
N THR A 23 -17.59 3.43 -4.59
CA THR A 23 -18.33 3.44 -5.86
C THR A 23 -17.38 3.68 -7.03
N ILE A 24 -16.50 4.69 -6.91
CA ILE A 24 -15.46 5.00 -7.90
C ILE A 24 -14.51 3.82 -8.10
N TRP A 25 -14.10 3.16 -7.01
CA TRP A 25 -13.21 2.02 -7.06
C TRP A 25 -13.79 0.91 -7.94
N ASN A 26 -15.02 0.50 -7.65
CA ASN A 26 -15.69 -0.58 -8.38
C ASN A 26 -15.93 -0.24 -9.86
N ASP A 27 -16.17 1.03 -10.18
CA ASP A 27 -16.43 1.50 -11.54
C ASP A 27 -15.15 1.69 -12.37
N ARG A 28 -14.11 2.29 -11.78
CA ARG A 28 -12.94 2.80 -12.52
C ARG A 28 -11.70 1.94 -12.41
N VAL A 29 -11.44 1.33 -11.26
CA VAL A 29 -10.22 0.54 -11.05
C VAL A 29 -10.10 -0.63 -12.02
N PRO A 30 -11.17 -1.39 -12.35
CA PRO A 30 -11.07 -2.45 -13.37
C PRO A 30 -10.56 -1.93 -14.72
N THR A 31 -11.08 -0.77 -15.14
CA THR A 31 -10.67 -0.13 -16.40
C THR A 31 -9.22 0.33 -16.34
N TRP A 32 -8.81 1.04 -15.29
CA TRP A 32 -7.41 1.48 -15.16
C TRP A 32 -6.43 0.31 -15.05
N TRP A 33 -6.83 -0.76 -14.37
CA TRP A 33 -6.02 -1.97 -14.26
C TRP A 33 -5.81 -2.65 -15.61
N SER A 34 -6.81 -2.61 -16.50
CA SER A 34 -6.69 -3.15 -17.86
C SER A 34 -5.64 -2.43 -18.72
N TRP A 35 -5.22 -1.23 -18.32
CA TRP A 35 -4.15 -0.48 -18.99
C TRP A 35 -2.76 -0.84 -18.49
N VAL A 36 -2.67 -1.65 -17.42
CA VAL A 36 -1.39 -2.12 -16.93
C VAL A 36 -0.84 -3.15 -17.93
N PRO A 37 0.40 -2.98 -18.41
CA PRO A 37 1.00 -3.95 -19.32
C PRO A 37 1.03 -5.35 -18.71
N GLN A 38 0.86 -6.36 -19.56
CA GLN A 38 0.94 -7.75 -19.13
C GLN A 38 2.30 -8.05 -18.47
N GLY A 39 2.28 -8.67 -17.29
CA GLY A 39 3.47 -8.94 -16.48
C GLY A 39 3.88 -7.79 -15.54
N ALA A 40 3.19 -6.65 -15.57
CA ALA A 40 3.46 -5.49 -14.70
C ALA A 40 2.31 -5.19 -13.72
N GLU A 41 1.34 -6.09 -13.59
CA GLU A 41 0.14 -5.94 -12.78
C GLU A 41 0.46 -5.95 -11.27
N GLY A 42 1.48 -6.69 -10.83
CA GLY A 42 1.64 -6.96 -9.42
C GLY A 42 0.51 -7.86 -8.89
N LEU A 43 0.49 -8.10 -7.58
CA LEU A 43 -0.47 -9.01 -6.94
C LEU A 43 -1.84 -8.38 -6.73
N GLY A 44 -1.87 -7.07 -6.46
CA GLY A 44 -3.10 -6.33 -6.29
C GLY A 44 -2.87 -4.91 -5.83
N MET A 45 -3.93 -4.13 -5.90
CA MET A 45 -4.04 -2.77 -5.40
C MET A 45 -5.06 -2.73 -4.27
N TYR A 46 -4.81 -1.89 -3.27
CA TYR A 46 -5.64 -1.77 -2.08
C TYR A 46 -5.92 -0.33 -1.71
N MET A 47 -7.14 -0.08 -1.24
CA MET A 47 -7.54 1.19 -0.65
C MET A 47 -7.69 1.03 0.85
N SER A 48 -6.88 1.77 1.61
CA SER A 48 -6.78 1.59 3.06
C SER A 48 -7.05 2.89 3.84
N PRO A 49 -8.30 3.38 3.91
CA PRO A 49 -8.64 4.50 4.77
C PRO A 49 -8.35 4.13 6.23
N GLN A 50 -7.73 5.07 6.96
CA GLN A 50 -7.37 4.90 8.38
C GLN A 50 -6.53 3.64 8.67
N GLY A 51 -5.82 3.10 7.66
CA GLY A 51 -5.02 1.87 7.79
C GLY A 51 -5.80 0.57 7.61
N HIS A 52 -7.11 0.63 7.38
CA HIS A 52 -7.95 -0.55 7.16
C HIS A 52 -8.15 -0.83 5.68
N VAL A 53 -7.78 -2.01 5.20
CA VAL A 53 -8.01 -2.41 3.80
C VAL A 53 -9.51 -2.54 3.55
N THR A 54 -10.09 -1.66 2.73
CA THR A 54 -11.55 -1.63 2.45
C THR A 54 -11.91 -2.06 1.04
N ALA A 55 -10.97 -1.95 0.10
CA ALA A 55 -11.15 -2.38 -1.27
C ALA A 55 -9.88 -3.04 -1.78
N SER A 56 -10.05 -4.00 -2.69
CA SER A 56 -8.95 -4.69 -3.34
C SER A 56 -9.27 -4.98 -4.79
N TYR A 57 -8.24 -4.99 -5.64
CA TYR A 57 -8.36 -5.37 -7.05
C TYR A 57 -7.03 -5.98 -7.54
N PRO A 58 -7.02 -7.02 -8.40
CA PRO A 58 -8.17 -7.76 -8.92
C PRO A 58 -8.91 -8.55 -7.81
N HIS A 59 -10.17 -8.90 -8.05
CA HIS A 59 -11.02 -9.65 -7.12
C HIS A 59 -10.68 -11.16 -7.09
N THR A 60 -9.43 -11.47 -6.75
CA THR A 60 -8.98 -12.84 -6.51
C THR A 60 -9.32 -13.28 -5.09
N SER A 61 -9.41 -14.59 -4.85
CA SER A 61 -9.61 -15.14 -3.51
C SER A 61 -8.55 -14.64 -2.52
N ARG A 62 -7.29 -14.51 -2.96
CA ARG A 62 -6.19 -13.94 -2.19
C ARG A 62 -6.46 -12.50 -1.78
N ASN A 63 -6.82 -11.63 -2.73
CA ASN A 63 -7.00 -10.20 -2.48
C ASN A 63 -8.27 -9.91 -1.66
N GLN A 64 -9.23 -10.83 -1.66
CA GLN A 64 -10.41 -10.75 -0.79
C GLN A 64 -10.07 -11.12 0.67
N GLN A 65 -9.11 -12.02 0.90
CA GLN A 65 -8.71 -12.43 2.26
C GLN A 65 -8.01 -11.31 3.05
N VAL A 66 -7.49 -10.28 2.37
CA VAL A 66 -6.84 -9.14 3.04
C VAL A 66 -7.81 -7.98 3.33
N LEU A 67 -9.07 -8.06 2.90
CA LEU A 67 -10.09 -7.06 3.26
C LEU A 67 -10.32 -7.07 4.78
N GLY A 68 -10.43 -5.89 5.38
CA GLY A 68 -10.58 -5.69 6.82
C GLY A 68 -9.27 -5.70 7.61
N LEU A 69 -8.14 -6.02 6.98
CA LEU A 69 -6.82 -5.97 7.61
C LEU A 69 -6.48 -4.55 8.08
N ASP A 70 -5.97 -4.45 9.30
CA ASP A 70 -5.54 -3.19 9.93
C ASP A 70 -4.01 -3.11 9.95
N THR A 71 -3.42 -2.20 9.15
CA THR A 71 -1.97 -2.05 9.07
C THR A 71 -1.35 -1.27 10.21
N LEU A 72 -2.15 -0.68 11.11
CA LEU A 72 -1.65 -0.10 12.36
C LEU A 72 -1.45 -1.18 13.44
N THR A 73 -1.61 -2.46 13.10
CA THR A 73 -1.42 -3.59 14.01
C THR A 73 -0.51 -4.67 13.42
N GLY A 74 -0.02 -5.56 14.28
CA GLY A 74 0.77 -6.73 13.88
C GLY A 74 2.02 -6.37 13.07
N GLN A 75 2.32 -7.20 12.06
CA GLN A 75 3.56 -7.12 11.28
C GLN A 75 3.70 -5.89 10.38
N PHE A 76 2.61 -5.16 10.11
CA PHE A 76 2.63 -3.99 9.22
C PHE A 76 2.84 -2.67 9.97
N ARG A 77 2.71 -2.69 11.30
CA ARG A 77 2.59 -1.48 12.11
C ARG A 77 3.81 -0.57 11.99
N GLU A 78 5.01 -1.12 12.18
CA GLU A 78 6.23 -0.31 12.20
C GLU A 78 6.43 0.43 10.86
N GLU A 79 6.33 -0.29 9.75
CA GLU A 79 6.45 0.30 8.41
C GLU A 79 5.32 1.30 8.11
N THR A 80 4.10 1.03 8.59
CA THR A 80 2.98 1.98 8.46
C THR A 80 3.28 3.29 9.23
N LEU A 81 3.83 3.20 10.44
CA LEU A 81 4.21 4.38 11.23
C LEU A 81 5.38 5.15 10.59
N VAL A 82 6.37 4.44 10.04
CA VAL A 82 7.45 5.04 9.25
C VAL A 82 6.88 5.79 8.05
N GLN A 83 5.93 5.19 7.33
CA GLN A 83 5.28 5.86 6.21
C GLN A 83 4.56 7.14 6.63
N ILE A 84 3.76 7.07 7.69
CA ILE A 84 2.98 8.22 8.18
C ILE A 84 3.92 9.34 8.62
N SER A 85 4.99 9.01 9.36
CA SER A 85 5.96 10.01 9.82
C SER A 85 6.70 10.73 8.69
N ARG A 86 6.99 10.02 7.58
CA ARG A 86 7.67 10.60 6.41
C ARG A 86 6.75 11.37 5.49
N ALA A 87 5.45 11.08 5.54
CA ALA A 87 4.45 11.60 4.61
C ALA A 87 4.84 11.40 3.12
N ASP A 88 5.52 10.29 2.82
CA ASP A 88 6.09 10.01 1.50
C ASP A 88 5.78 8.58 1.03
N VAL A 89 5.89 8.36 -0.28
CA VAL A 89 5.79 7.03 -0.88
C VAL A 89 6.91 6.16 -0.33
N ILE A 90 6.56 5.00 0.22
CA ILE A 90 7.55 4.01 0.65
C ILE A 90 7.25 2.66 0.02
N THR A 91 8.30 1.87 -0.15
CA THR A 91 8.21 0.43 -0.38
C THR A 91 8.60 -0.27 0.91
N ALA A 92 7.69 -1.09 1.45
CA ALA A 92 7.84 -1.78 2.72
C ALA A 92 7.76 -3.31 2.54
N GLY A 93 8.34 -4.03 3.49
CA GLY A 93 8.43 -5.49 3.50
C GLY A 93 9.87 -6.00 3.35
N PRO A 94 10.05 -7.29 3.01
CA PRO A 94 9.01 -8.25 2.63
C PRO A 94 8.14 -8.70 3.81
N PHE A 95 6.84 -8.84 3.57
CA PHE A 95 5.88 -9.39 4.51
C PHE A 95 5.46 -10.80 4.09
N PRO A 96 5.41 -11.78 5.01
CA PRO A 96 4.75 -13.04 4.75
C PRO A 96 3.23 -12.82 4.77
N ILE A 97 2.61 -12.85 3.59
CA ILE A 97 1.15 -12.72 3.43
C ILE A 97 0.64 -13.96 2.73
N LEU A 98 -0.13 -14.78 3.45
CA LEU A 98 -0.77 -15.99 2.93
C LEU A 98 0.25 -16.96 2.29
N GLY A 99 1.42 -17.12 2.92
CA GLY A 99 2.47 -18.03 2.46
C GLY A 99 3.36 -17.48 1.34
N GLN A 100 3.20 -16.22 0.93
CA GLN A 100 4.02 -15.58 -0.09
C GLN A 100 4.73 -14.33 0.46
N CYS A 101 5.95 -14.08 -0.01
CA CYS A 101 6.70 -12.87 0.32
C CYS A 101 6.24 -11.70 -0.55
N VAL A 102 5.73 -10.65 0.10
CA VAL A 102 5.15 -9.49 -0.57
C VAL A 102 5.88 -8.23 -0.17
N VAL A 103 6.20 -7.38 -1.13
CA VAL A 103 6.53 -5.97 -0.86
C VAL A 103 5.36 -5.10 -1.25
N THR A 104 5.10 -4.06 -0.47
CA THR A 104 4.03 -3.10 -0.75
C THR A 104 4.63 -1.74 -1.05
N THR A 105 4.20 -1.10 -2.14
CA THR A 105 4.48 0.31 -2.40
C THR A 105 3.22 1.10 -2.14
N SER A 106 3.26 2.06 -1.23
CA SER A 106 2.08 2.76 -0.75
C SER A 106 2.22 4.27 -0.94
N ILE A 107 1.14 4.94 -1.35
CA ILE A 107 1.04 6.40 -1.48
C ILE A 107 0.22 6.90 -0.29
N PRO A 108 0.83 7.55 0.71
CA PRO A 108 0.09 8.06 1.85
C PRO A 108 -0.63 9.35 1.49
N ILE A 109 -1.80 9.56 2.09
CA ILE A 109 -2.69 10.67 1.76
C ILE A 109 -3.00 11.43 3.04
N PHE A 110 -2.85 12.74 2.97
CA PHE A 110 -3.07 13.66 4.09
C PHE A 110 -3.91 14.85 3.63
N PHE A 111 -4.74 15.34 4.55
CA PHE A 111 -5.53 16.56 4.36
C PHE A 111 -5.19 17.58 5.42
N THR A 112 -5.04 18.83 5.01
CA THR A 112 -4.85 19.97 5.93
C THR A 112 -6.20 20.53 6.36
N ASN A 113 -6.19 21.41 7.37
CA ASN A 113 -7.38 22.08 7.91
C ASN A 113 -8.52 21.10 8.32
N THR A 114 -8.17 19.90 8.74
CA THR A 114 -9.12 18.84 9.08
C THR A 114 -9.29 18.72 10.59
N SER A 115 -10.45 18.27 11.06
CA SER A 115 -10.68 17.97 12.49
C SER A 115 -10.03 16.64 12.88
N VAL A 116 -9.60 16.50 14.14
CA VAL A 116 -9.18 15.21 14.69
C VAL A 116 -10.29 14.16 14.62
N ASP A 117 -11.57 14.56 14.62
CA ASP A 117 -12.72 13.67 14.60
C ASP A 117 -13.21 13.32 13.18
N GLU A 118 -12.64 13.93 12.13
CA GLU A 118 -13.05 13.68 10.74
C GLU A 118 -12.89 12.21 10.35
N THR A 119 -13.91 11.58 9.79
CA THR A 119 -13.85 10.16 9.40
C THR A 119 -13.93 9.94 7.91
N TRP A 120 -14.28 10.96 7.14
CA TRP A 120 -14.56 10.90 5.70
C TRP A 120 -15.55 9.80 5.36
N GLY A 121 -16.59 9.65 6.18
CA GLY A 121 -17.62 8.62 6.01
C GLY A 121 -17.19 7.20 6.39
N PHE A 122 -15.98 6.99 6.88
CA PHE A 122 -15.51 5.68 7.33
C PHE A 122 -15.98 5.39 8.77
N PRO A 123 -16.57 4.20 9.08
CA PRO A 123 -17.11 3.91 10.41
C PRO A 123 -16.06 3.66 11.50
N ARG A 124 -14.76 3.71 11.16
CA ARG A 124 -13.66 3.47 12.10
C ARG A 124 -12.65 4.61 12.04
N GLN A 125 -11.88 4.78 13.11
CA GLN A 125 -10.74 5.67 13.15
C GLN A 125 -9.45 4.88 13.33
N ALA A 126 -8.33 5.45 12.88
CA ALA A 126 -7.01 4.91 13.16
C ALA A 126 -6.81 4.76 14.67
N THR A 127 -6.55 3.55 15.14
CA THR A 127 -6.29 3.29 16.56
C THR A 127 -4.78 3.27 16.83
N ASN A 128 -4.38 3.68 18.05
CA ASN A 128 -2.97 3.66 18.47
C ASN A 128 -2.01 4.39 17.52
N CYS A 129 -2.42 5.54 16.98
CA CYS A 129 -1.63 6.32 16.03
C CYS A 129 -1.58 7.81 16.41
N SER A 130 -0.70 8.16 17.35
CA SER A 130 -0.52 9.56 17.78
C SER A 130 -0.02 10.48 16.66
N ILE A 131 0.67 9.92 15.66
CA ILE A 131 1.21 10.67 14.50
C ILE A 131 0.22 10.81 13.34
N CYS A 132 -0.95 10.18 13.41
CA CYS A 132 -1.96 10.25 12.34
C CYS A 132 -2.66 11.62 12.26
N TYR A 133 -2.53 12.46 13.29
CA TYR A 133 -3.05 13.82 13.28
C TYR A 133 -2.05 14.79 13.89
N ASN A 134 -1.70 15.84 13.15
CA ASN A 134 -0.90 16.95 13.65
C ASN A 134 -1.82 18.10 14.08
N GLN A 135 -1.90 18.35 15.39
CA GLN A 135 -2.77 19.38 15.96
C GLN A 135 -2.35 20.80 15.57
N THR A 136 -1.04 21.05 15.41
CA THR A 136 -0.50 22.37 15.05
C THR A 136 -0.86 22.75 13.63
N THR A 137 -0.70 21.84 12.67
CA THR A 137 -0.97 22.11 11.26
C THR A 137 -2.38 21.73 10.83
N ARG A 138 -3.16 21.12 11.74
CA ARG A 138 -4.47 20.50 11.46
C ARG A 138 -4.40 19.54 10.28
N THR A 139 -3.31 18.79 10.18
CA THR A 139 -3.08 17.82 9.11
C THR A 139 -3.47 16.44 9.61
N LYS A 140 -4.40 15.77 8.92
CA LYS A 140 -4.84 14.42 9.25
C LYS A 140 -4.47 13.44 8.14
N TRP A 141 -3.95 12.29 8.53
CA TRP A 141 -3.74 11.15 7.65
C TRP A 141 -5.08 10.52 7.30
N TRP A 142 -5.36 10.39 6.01
CA TRP A 142 -6.55 9.73 5.48
C TRP A 142 -6.37 8.22 5.42
N GLY A 143 -5.15 7.76 5.10
CA GLY A 143 -4.87 6.38 4.74
C GLY A 143 -3.82 6.31 3.63
N TYR A 144 -3.79 5.23 2.89
CA TYR A 144 -2.97 5.11 1.68
C TYR A 144 -3.66 4.28 0.61
N ILE A 145 -3.16 4.45 -0.62
CA ILE A 145 -3.37 3.53 -1.72
C ILE A 145 -2.09 2.72 -1.88
N SER A 146 -2.20 1.40 -1.94
CA SER A 146 -1.03 0.53 -2.06
C SER A 146 -1.12 -0.43 -3.23
N ILE A 147 0.04 -0.81 -3.75
CA ILE A 147 0.20 -1.96 -4.64
C ILE A 147 1.05 -3.01 -3.93
N ALA A 148 0.65 -4.28 -4.03
CA ALA A 148 1.44 -5.42 -3.60
C ALA A 148 2.17 -6.03 -4.79
N LEU A 149 3.43 -6.37 -4.59
CA LEU A 149 4.27 -7.03 -5.58
C LEU A 149 4.80 -8.33 -4.99
N ASP A 150 4.85 -9.36 -5.83
CA ASP A 150 5.45 -10.65 -5.48
C ASP A 150 6.97 -10.51 -5.56
N VAL A 151 7.65 -10.72 -4.44
CA VAL A 151 9.10 -10.58 -4.37
C VAL A 151 9.79 -11.60 -5.27
N ASP A 152 9.28 -12.83 -5.31
CA ASP A 152 9.89 -13.89 -6.10
C ASP A 152 9.70 -13.60 -7.59
N ALA A 153 8.54 -13.10 -7.99
CA ALA A 153 8.31 -12.68 -9.38
C ALA A 153 9.18 -11.47 -9.77
N LEU A 154 9.36 -10.50 -8.88
CA LEU A 154 10.23 -9.34 -9.13
C LEU A 154 11.70 -9.73 -9.29
N LEU A 155 12.13 -10.74 -8.55
CA LEU A 155 13.50 -11.21 -8.54
C LEU A 155 13.73 -12.34 -9.54
N THR A 156 12.73 -12.76 -10.31
CA THR A 156 12.90 -13.79 -11.34
C THR A 156 12.93 -13.13 -12.71
N ALA A 157 14.07 -13.26 -13.41
CA ALA A 157 14.21 -12.78 -14.77
C ALA A 157 13.23 -13.52 -15.71
N PRO A 158 12.89 -12.95 -16.88
CA PRO A 158 12.05 -13.62 -17.87
C PRO A 158 12.57 -15.00 -18.32
N SER A 159 13.87 -15.26 -18.15
CA SER A 159 14.51 -16.56 -18.40
C SER A 159 14.28 -17.60 -17.30
N GLY A 160 13.58 -17.26 -16.22
CA GLY A 160 13.42 -18.11 -15.02
C GLY A 160 14.61 -18.09 -14.07
N LEU A 161 15.67 -17.32 -14.39
CA LEU A 161 16.83 -17.15 -13.51
C LEU A 161 16.52 -16.12 -12.42
N PHE A 162 16.75 -16.48 -11.17
CA PHE A 162 16.67 -15.53 -10.07
C PHE A 162 17.79 -14.48 -10.23
N LEU A 163 17.44 -13.20 -10.31
CA LEU A 163 18.34 -12.06 -10.54
C LEU A 163 19.47 -12.00 -9.51
N LEU A 164 19.22 -12.41 -8.27
CA LEU A 164 20.28 -12.47 -7.26
C LEU A 164 21.29 -13.61 -7.52
N ASN A 165 20.93 -14.65 -8.26
CA ASN A 165 21.88 -15.69 -8.67
C ASN A 165 22.94 -15.11 -9.62
N GLN A 166 22.59 -14.12 -10.45
CA GLN A 166 23.56 -13.45 -11.33
C GLN A 166 24.63 -12.69 -10.54
N LEU A 167 24.29 -12.18 -9.35
CA LEU A 167 25.27 -11.55 -8.46
C LEU A 167 26.26 -12.60 -7.94
N SER A 168 25.75 -13.75 -7.49
CA SER A 168 26.59 -14.90 -7.09
C SER A 168 27.45 -15.41 -8.25
N ASP A 169 26.90 -15.57 -9.45
CA ASP A 169 27.60 -16.01 -10.67
C ASP A 169 28.71 -15.01 -11.06
N SER A 170 28.49 -13.72 -10.80
CA SER A 170 29.47 -12.65 -10.98
C SER A 170 30.47 -12.53 -9.83
N LYS A 171 30.47 -13.47 -8.87
CA LYS A 171 31.29 -13.47 -7.64
C LYS A 171 31.07 -12.24 -6.75
N LEU A 172 29.94 -11.56 -6.91
CA LEU A 172 29.53 -10.47 -6.03
C LEU A 172 28.82 -11.07 -4.83
N HIS A 173 29.46 -10.93 -3.66
CA HIS A 173 28.84 -11.29 -2.40
C HIS A 173 27.78 -10.26 -2.02
N TYR A 174 26.53 -10.67 -1.94
CA TYR A 174 25.44 -9.84 -1.42
C TYR A 174 25.00 -10.34 -0.04
N ARG A 175 24.54 -9.42 0.79
CA ARG A 175 23.89 -9.73 2.08
C ARG A 175 22.61 -8.91 2.16
N LEU A 176 21.49 -9.59 2.40
CA LEU A 176 20.28 -8.91 2.85
C LEU A 176 20.56 -8.35 4.24
N ALA A 177 20.69 -7.03 4.33
CA ALA A 177 20.85 -6.33 5.60
C ALA A 177 19.47 -5.82 6.03
N THR A 178 19.02 -6.23 7.21
CA THR A 178 17.96 -5.49 7.89
C THR A 178 18.52 -4.13 8.30
N ARG A 179 17.77 -3.05 8.07
CA ARG A 179 18.15 -1.73 8.58
C ARG A 179 18.32 -1.84 10.11
N PRO A 180 19.39 -1.30 10.71
CA PRO A 180 19.41 -1.10 12.15
C PRO A 180 18.23 -0.20 12.50
N LEU A 181 17.36 -0.65 13.40
CA LEU A 181 16.39 0.23 14.06
C LEU A 181 17.22 1.27 14.83
N GLY A 182 17.22 2.50 14.32
CA GLY A 182 17.84 3.67 14.94
C GLY A 182 16.83 4.48 15.71
#